data_AF-A0A929ATU3-F1
#
_entry.id   AF-A0A929ATU3-F1
#
_cell.length_a   1.000
_cell.length_b   1.000
_cell.length_c   1.000
_cell.angle_alpha   90.00
_cell.angle_beta   90.00
_cell.angle_gamma   90.00
#
_symmetry.space_group_name_H-M   'P 1'
#
loop_
_entity.id
_entity.type
_entity.pdbx_description
1 polymer ?
#
loop_
_entity_poly.entity_id
_entity_poly.type
_entity_poly.pdbx_seq_one_letter_code
_entity_poly.pdbx_strand_id
1 'polypeptide(L)'
;MFRMSNWGLKVVLPVWLLVSGVQVFGWLEPGELILLDRMFQWHPQSQNDERIVIVGVTESDIRQLDHYPISDRILAQLLNQILAANPVVVGLDLFRDVPVSYGEDEGSRLVGAGLTDNVIDKSDNVTKPALVGPKALEDIFRTSDNLIGVGKFTGVPGDDFFTRIAPPDILAQKQQVADISTIVDPDGVVRRGNLYPIADGSPESEIPSLALKLAYRYLSTLGIEPETRQQGWLGLGDAVFPPFEENDGGYVNADDRGYQILIDWRQFPEGGFDQVSVMEVLTGKVSPERFRGKVVLIGAYAPSLQDSFYTPFSKYQGTTPKPMFGVEIQALLTSQIIGAALGEDGGIRVVAEPLEYLWVLLWVSLEFLWIGFWRHRGRYPGFILFMALIGGVCLSGVLAGVTYTAFLGNVWIPSGAALLGIG
;
A
#
# COMPACT_ATOMS: atom_id res chain seq x y z
N MET A 1 -19.71 9.49 -53.30
CA MET A 1 -20.03 8.18 -52.69
C MET A 1 -18.71 7.49 -52.36
N PHE A 2 -18.31 7.54 -51.09
CA PHE A 2 -17.03 7.02 -50.60
C PHE A 2 -17.00 5.51 -50.77
N ARG A 3 -16.18 5.00 -51.69
CA ARG A 3 -15.90 3.57 -51.75
C ARG A 3 -14.78 3.33 -50.74
N MET A 4 -15.13 3.19 -49.47
CA MET A 4 -14.24 2.66 -48.43
C MET A 4 -13.81 1.27 -48.90
N SER A 5 -12.67 1.24 -49.57
CA SER A 5 -11.95 0.04 -49.97
C SER A 5 -11.80 -0.87 -48.75
N ASN A 6 -11.80 -2.20 -48.93
CA ASN A 6 -11.64 -3.23 -47.87
C ASN A 6 -10.30 -3.15 -47.09
N TRP A 7 -9.62 -2.01 -47.12
CA TRP A 7 -8.32 -1.72 -46.53
C TRP A 7 -8.35 -1.65 -45.01
N GLY A 8 -9.43 -1.14 -44.41
CA GLY A 8 -9.60 -1.16 -42.95
C GLY A 8 -9.47 -2.59 -42.41
N LEU A 9 -10.20 -3.54 -43.02
CA LEU A 9 -10.12 -4.96 -42.63
C LEU A 9 -8.77 -5.61 -42.95
N LYS A 10 -8.03 -5.13 -43.96
CA LYS A 10 -6.75 -5.72 -44.40
C LYS A 10 -5.53 -5.22 -43.64
N VAL A 11 -5.64 -4.13 -42.89
CA VAL A 11 -4.51 -3.52 -42.16
C VAL A 11 -4.82 -3.33 -40.68
N VAL A 12 -5.94 -2.70 -40.34
CA VAL A 12 -6.30 -2.44 -38.93
C VAL A 12 -6.46 -3.75 -38.17
N LEU A 13 -7.19 -4.73 -38.73
CA LEU A 13 -7.42 -6.00 -38.05
C LEU A 13 -6.12 -6.79 -37.81
N PRO A 14 -5.21 -6.97 -38.79
CA PRO A 14 -3.91 -7.59 -38.52
C PRO A 14 -3.05 -6.84 -37.50
N VAL A 15 -3.00 -5.51 -37.55
CA VAL A 15 -2.23 -4.71 -36.57
C VAL A 15 -2.81 -4.85 -35.18
N TRP A 16 -4.14 -4.73 -35.05
CA TRP A 16 -4.84 -4.93 -33.80
C TRP A 16 -4.60 -6.33 -33.23
N LEU A 17 -4.77 -7.39 -34.04
CA LEU A 17 -4.49 -8.78 -33.61
C LEU A 17 -3.03 -8.97 -33.18
N LEU A 18 -2.08 -8.36 -33.88
CA LEU A 18 -0.66 -8.42 -33.52
C LEU A 18 -0.42 -7.74 -32.16
N VAL A 19 -0.91 -6.52 -31.98
CA VAL A 19 -0.74 -5.74 -30.74
C VAL A 19 -1.44 -6.43 -29.57
N SER A 20 -2.67 -6.91 -29.75
CA SER A 20 -3.38 -7.69 -28.73
C SER A 20 -2.65 -8.99 -28.41
N GLY A 21 -2.03 -9.64 -29.39
CA GLY A 21 -1.16 -10.79 -29.16
C GLY A 21 0.03 -10.44 -28.26
N VAL A 22 0.71 -9.33 -28.54
CA VAL A 22 1.82 -8.83 -27.71
C VAL A 22 1.36 -8.52 -26.28
N GLN A 23 0.15 -7.96 -26.11
CA GLN A 23 -0.46 -7.70 -24.79
C GLN A 23 -0.71 -9.00 -24.02
N VAL A 24 -1.32 -10.01 -24.64
CA VAL A 24 -1.60 -11.32 -24.01
C VAL A 24 -0.32 -12.04 -23.55
N PHE A 25 0.82 -11.81 -24.20
CA PHE A 25 2.11 -12.38 -23.77
C PHE A 25 2.82 -11.57 -22.67
N GLY A 26 2.26 -10.45 -22.19
CA GLY A 26 2.85 -9.65 -21.11
C GLY A 26 4.08 -8.84 -21.51
N TRP A 27 4.38 -8.71 -22.81
CA TRP A 27 5.59 -8.02 -23.27
C TRP A 27 5.55 -6.50 -23.02
N LEU A 28 4.35 -5.95 -22.78
CA LEU A 28 4.14 -4.53 -22.50
C LEU A 28 3.99 -4.23 -21.01
N GLU A 29 3.78 -5.25 -20.16
CA GLU A 29 3.54 -5.09 -18.72
C GLU A 29 4.61 -4.21 -18.04
N PRO A 30 5.93 -4.41 -18.24
CA PRO A 30 6.92 -3.54 -17.58
C PRO A 30 6.77 -2.06 -17.95
N GLY A 31 6.38 -1.77 -19.20
CA GLY A 31 6.15 -0.40 -19.66
C GLY A 31 4.88 0.20 -19.07
N GLU A 32 3.80 -0.59 -18.97
CA GLU A 32 2.53 -0.17 -18.37
C GLU A 32 2.68 0.14 -16.89
N LEU A 33 3.41 -0.69 -16.14
CA LEU A 33 3.66 -0.47 -14.70
C LEU A 33 4.52 0.78 -14.47
N ILE A 34 5.50 1.06 -15.34
CA ILE A 34 6.24 2.33 -15.30
C ILE A 34 5.32 3.51 -15.57
N LEU A 35 4.40 3.41 -16.53
CA LEU A 35 3.44 4.47 -16.82
C LEU A 35 2.48 4.69 -15.64
N LEU A 36 1.99 3.62 -15.03
CA LEU A 36 1.19 3.68 -13.81
C LEU A 36 1.93 4.41 -12.68
N ASP A 37 3.19 4.06 -12.43
CA ASP A 37 4.00 4.72 -11.41
C ASP A 37 4.17 6.22 -11.70
N ARG A 38 4.35 6.60 -12.97
CA ARG A 38 4.41 8.02 -13.36
C ARG A 38 3.10 8.75 -13.14
N MET A 39 1.97 8.09 -13.39
CA MET A 39 0.66 8.68 -13.13
C MET A 39 0.43 8.94 -11.64
N PHE A 40 0.81 8.00 -10.76
CA PHE A 40 0.82 8.24 -9.30
C PHE A 40 1.72 9.42 -8.92
N GLN A 41 2.93 9.47 -9.47
CA GLN A 41 3.89 10.55 -9.19
C GLN A 41 3.40 11.94 -9.63
N TRP A 42 2.60 12.03 -10.68
CA TRP A 42 2.03 13.29 -11.17
C TRP A 42 0.70 13.64 -10.51
N HIS A 43 0.03 12.66 -9.90
CA HIS A 43 -1.21 12.86 -9.18
C HIS A 43 -0.99 13.83 -8.01
N PRO A 44 -1.89 14.81 -7.79
CA PRO A 44 -1.85 15.66 -6.62
C PRO A 44 -1.78 14.84 -5.34
N GLN A 45 -0.83 15.18 -4.46
CA GLN A 45 -0.65 14.48 -3.19
C GLN A 45 -1.84 14.77 -2.25
N SER A 46 -2.25 13.77 -1.49
CA SER A 46 -3.27 13.96 -0.45
C SER A 46 -2.70 14.71 0.75
N GLN A 47 -3.55 15.43 1.49
CA GLN A 47 -3.16 15.91 2.82
C GLN A 47 -2.96 14.73 3.77
N ASN A 48 -2.17 14.94 4.83
CA ASN A 48 -1.92 13.93 5.84
C ASN A 48 -3.24 13.50 6.50
N ASP A 49 -3.42 12.19 6.65
CA ASP A 49 -4.59 11.66 7.33
C ASP A 49 -4.42 11.80 8.84
N GLU A 50 -5.10 12.78 9.43
CA GLU A 50 -5.01 13.07 10.87
C GLU A 50 -5.58 11.96 11.75
N ARG A 51 -6.30 10.98 11.19
CA ARG A 51 -6.87 9.83 11.90
C ARG A 51 -5.82 8.80 12.30
N ILE A 52 -4.64 8.83 11.66
CA ILE A 52 -3.58 7.82 11.85
C ILE A 52 -2.31 8.49 12.36
N VAL A 53 -1.67 7.86 13.36
CA VAL A 53 -0.36 8.25 13.88
C VAL A 53 0.58 7.06 13.84
N ILE A 54 1.79 7.27 13.35
CA ILE A 54 2.86 6.28 13.33
C ILE A 54 3.81 6.55 14.50
N VAL A 55 4.05 5.54 15.32
CA VAL A 55 5.08 5.50 16.35
C VAL A 55 6.22 4.61 15.85
N GLY A 56 7.22 5.23 15.26
CA GLY A 56 8.31 4.53 14.59
C GLY A 56 9.47 4.17 15.51
N VAL A 57 10.04 2.97 15.33
CA VAL A 57 11.34 2.60 15.90
C VAL A 57 12.44 3.13 14.98
N THR A 58 13.06 4.25 15.35
CA THR A 58 14.08 4.92 14.53
C THR A 58 15.51 4.45 14.85
N GLU A 59 16.45 4.74 13.95
CA GLU A 59 17.89 4.53 14.20
C GLU A 59 18.39 5.24 15.46
N SER A 60 17.81 6.40 15.76
CA SER A 60 18.15 7.14 16.97
C SER A 60 17.64 6.46 18.23
N ASP A 61 16.49 5.78 18.16
CA ASP A 61 15.93 5.01 19.26
C ASP A 61 16.77 3.76 19.52
N ILE A 62 17.13 3.02 18.47
CA ILE A 62 17.97 1.81 18.57
C ILE A 62 19.32 2.15 19.21
N ARG A 63 19.97 3.24 18.80
CA ARG A 63 21.25 3.69 19.39
C ARG A 63 21.12 4.15 20.85
N GLN A 64 19.98 4.75 21.23
CA GLN A 64 19.74 5.16 22.61
C GLN A 64 19.44 3.98 23.53
N LEU A 65 18.73 2.97 23.02
CA LEU A 65 18.40 1.74 23.75
C LEU A 65 19.55 0.73 23.76
N ASP A 66 20.53 0.85 22.86
CA ASP A 66 21.69 -0.04 22.70
C ASP A 66 21.34 -1.49 22.29
N HIS A 67 20.09 -1.74 21.90
CA HIS A 67 19.67 -3.05 21.41
C HIS A 67 18.43 -2.95 20.51
N TYR A 68 18.29 -3.94 19.63
CA TYR A 68 17.07 -4.29 18.92
C TYR A 68 16.98 -5.83 18.83
N PRO A 69 15.79 -6.46 18.85
CA PRO A 69 14.45 -5.90 19.02
C PRO A 69 14.26 -5.07 20.30
N ILE A 70 13.26 -4.17 20.30
CA ILE A 70 12.84 -3.52 21.55
C ILE A 70 12.39 -4.62 22.53
N SER A 71 12.71 -4.51 23.82
CA SER A 71 12.32 -5.52 24.80
C SER A 71 10.83 -5.46 25.13
N ASP A 72 10.31 -6.52 25.74
CA ASP A 72 8.92 -6.58 26.20
C ASP A 72 8.64 -5.53 27.28
N ARG A 73 9.66 -5.19 28.09
CA ARG A 73 9.57 -4.14 29.12
C ARG A 73 9.36 -2.77 28.50
N ILE A 74 10.16 -2.41 27.51
CA ILE A 74 10.06 -1.12 26.82
C ILE A 74 8.75 -1.04 26.05
N LEU A 75 8.39 -2.11 25.34
CA LEU A 75 7.14 -2.16 24.58
C LEU A 75 5.92 -2.03 25.50
N ALA A 76 5.93 -2.70 26.65
CA ALA A 76 4.85 -2.56 27.63
C ALA A 76 4.76 -1.14 28.21
N GLN A 77 5.90 -0.47 28.46
CA GLN A 77 5.90 0.92 28.90
C GLN A 77 5.35 1.86 27.83
N LEU A 78 5.74 1.66 26.57
CA LEU A 78 5.23 2.40 25.43
C LEU A 78 3.71 2.23 25.28
N LEU A 79 3.24 0.98 25.27
CA LEU A 79 1.83 0.66 25.15
C LEU A 79 1.01 1.24 26.30
N ASN A 80 1.49 1.19 27.54
CA ASN A 80 0.78 1.81 28.67
C ASN A 80 0.56 3.31 28.48
N GLN A 81 1.56 4.04 27.96
CA GLN A 81 1.43 5.47 27.70
C GLN A 81 0.46 5.76 26.56
N ILE A 82 0.54 5.01 25.47
CA ILE A 82 -0.34 5.17 24.31
C ILE A 82 -1.78 4.80 24.66
N LEU A 83 -2.01 3.64 25.28
CA LEU A 83 -3.34 3.16 25.62
C LEU A 83 -4.04 4.05 26.66
N ALA A 84 -3.29 4.67 27.59
CA ALA A 84 -3.83 5.64 28.53
C ALA A 84 -4.46 6.88 27.86
N ALA A 85 -4.05 7.20 26.63
CA ALA A 85 -4.62 8.29 25.84
C ALA A 85 -5.99 7.95 25.20
N ASN A 86 -6.45 6.70 25.29
CA ASN A 86 -7.66 6.18 24.64
C ASN A 86 -7.64 6.33 23.10
N PRO A 87 -6.67 5.71 22.41
CA PRO A 87 -6.73 5.55 20.96
C PRO A 87 -7.90 4.63 20.58
N VAL A 88 -8.39 4.79 19.36
CA VAL A 88 -9.44 3.90 18.82
C VAL A 88 -8.91 2.47 18.72
N VAL A 89 -7.70 2.32 18.17
CA VAL A 89 -7.01 1.03 18.07
C VAL A 89 -5.50 1.25 17.94
N VAL A 90 -4.72 0.33 18.49
CA VAL A 90 -3.27 0.25 18.34
C VAL A 90 -2.92 -0.99 17.54
N GLY A 91 -2.26 -0.82 16.39
CA GLY A 91 -1.65 -1.89 15.61
C GLY A 91 -0.17 -2.03 15.94
N LEU A 92 0.25 -3.20 16.37
CA LEU A 92 1.63 -3.52 16.68
C LEU A 92 2.28 -4.24 15.48
N ASP A 93 2.88 -3.47 14.58
CA ASP A 93 3.66 -3.95 13.44
C ASP A 93 5.09 -4.34 13.86
N LEU A 94 5.16 -5.21 14.87
CA LEU A 94 6.40 -5.76 15.43
C LEU A 94 6.11 -7.21 15.83
N PHE A 95 6.94 -8.15 15.36
CA PHE A 95 6.79 -9.56 15.74
C PHE A 95 7.06 -9.77 17.24
N ARG A 96 6.17 -10.55 17.85
CA ARG A 96 6.16 -10.92 19.27
C ARG A 96 5.70 -12.38 19.46
N ASP A 97 6.20 -13.25 18.59
CA ASP A 97 6.03 -14.71 18.66
C ASP A 97 6.84 -15.33 19.81
N VAL A 98 7.99 -14.72 20.12
CA VAL A 98 8.85 -15.09 21.25
C VAL A 98 9.05 -13.90 22.21
N PRO A 99 9.15 -14.15 23.53
CA PRO A 99 9.49 -13.10 24.50
C PRO A 99 10.86 -12.48 24.23
N VAL A 100 10.97 -11.16 24.40
CA VAL A 100 12.22 -10.41 24.21
C VAL A 100 12.66 -9.76 25.52
N SER A 101 13.80 -10.20 26.05
CA SER A 101 14.41 -9.66 27.27
C SER A 101 15.93 -9.63 27.19
N TYR A 102 16.57 -8.65 27.82
CA TYR A 102 18.03 -8.47 27.79
C TYR A 102 18.72 -8.65 29.16
N GLY A 103 18.07 -9.39 30.07
CA GLY A 103 18.63 -9.74 31.38
C GLY A 103 18.31 -8.73 32.50
N GLU A 104 18.81 -9.00 33.70
CA GLU A 104 18.42 -8.28 34.93
C GLU A 104 18.87 -6.81 34.95
N ASP A 105 19.99 -6.49 34.32
CA ASP A 105 20.56 -5.13 34.27
C ASP A 105 19.83 -4.18 33.30
N GLU A 106 18.86 -4.69 32.53
CA GLU A 106 18.12 -3.92 31.53
C GLU A 106 17.49 -2.66 32.14
N GLY A 107 16.87 -2.77 33.32
CA GLY A 107 16.27 -1.63 34.01
C GLY A 107 17.27 -0.48 34.24
N SER A 108 18.47 -0.79 34.72
CA SER A 108 19.53 0.19 34.95
C SER A 108 19.98 0.88 33.66
N ARG A 109 20.02 0.14 32.54
CA ARG A 109 20.34 0.70 31.22
C ARG A 109 19.26 1.65 30.72
N LEU A 110 17.99 1.27 30.89
CA LEU A 110 16.85 2.11 30.51
C LEU A 110 16.83 3.43 31.31
N VAL A 111 17.13 3.38 32.61
CA VAL A 111 17.33 4.58 33.43
C VAL A 111 18.46 5.45 32.88
N GLY A 112 19.58 4.86 32.50
CA GLY A 112 20.69 5.57 31.84
C GLY A 112 20.31 6.20 30.50
N ALA A 113 19.39 5.60 29.76
CA ALA A 113 18.85 6.11 28.49
C ALA A 113 17.78 7.21 28.68
N GLY A 114 17.52 7.64 29.92
CA GLY A 114 16.54 8.69 30.25
C GLY A 114 15.13 8.18 30.51
N LEU A 115 14.92 6.86 30.55
CA LEU A 115 13.65 6.22 30.95
C LEU A 115 13.64 6.08 32.48
N THR A 116 13.08 7.06 33.18
CA THR A 116 13.19 7.10 34.64
C THR A 116 12.47 5.93 35.32
N ASP A 117 13.17 5.22 36.20
CA ASP A 117 12.57 4.67 37.42
C ASP A 117 12.41 5.86 38.37
N ASN A 118 11.16 6.25 38.64
CA ASN A 118 10.77 7.14 39.75
C ASN A 118 11.83 8.17 40.17
N VAL A 119 12.06 9.21 39.37
CA VAL A 119 12.59 10.45 39.94
C VAL A 119 11.39 11.30 40.27
N ILE A 120 11.02 11.34 41.55
CA ILE A 120 10.29 12.48 42.10
C ILE A 120 11.18 13.70 41.85
N ASP A 121 10.94 14.40 40.75
CA ASP A 121 11.41 15.78 40.66
C ASP A 121 10.61 16.55 41.70
N LYS A 122 11.27 16.92 42.81
CA LYS A 122 10.64 17.71 43.87
C LYS A 122 10.30 19.13 43.41
N SER A 123 10.60 19.51 42.17
CA SER A 123 10.32 20.84 41.63
C SER A 123 9.14 20.92 40.66
N ASP A 124 8.79 19.84 39.95
CA ASP A 124 7.67 19.82 39.02
C ASP A 124 6.74 18.64 39.31
N ASN A 125 5.48 18.94 39.65
CA ASN A 125 4.46 18.01 40.16
C ASN A 125 3.94 17.03 39.08
N VAL A 126 4.82 16.47 38.25
CA VAL A 126 4.55 15.55 37.15
C VAL A 126 5.13 14.18 37.49
N THR A 127 4.27 13.23 37.86
CA THR A 127 4.67 11.84 38.13
C THR A 127 4.91 11.12 36.79
N LYS A 128 6.16 10.73 36.50
CA LYS A 128 6.48 9.87 35.35
C LYS A 128 6.25 8.39 35.71
N PRO A 129 5.73 7.54 34.80
CA PRO A 129 5.41 6.14 35.11
C PRO A 129 6.66 5.31 35.42
N ALA A 130 6.60 4.45 36.46
CA ALA A 130 7.67 3.50 36.78
C ALA A 130 7.90 2.47 35.66
N LEU A 131 9.13 1.97 35.53
CA LEU A 131 9.45 0.92 34.56
C LEU A 131 8.67 -0.36 34.88
N VAL A 132 7.86 -0.80 33.94
CA VAL A 132 6.97 -1.96 34.08
C VAL A 132 7.74 -3.27 34.27
N GLY A 133 7.12 -4.29 34.86
CA GLY A 133 7.74 -5.60 35.04
C GLY A 133 7.86 -6.41 33.74
N PRO A 134 8.66 -7.48 33.69
CA PRO A 134 8.88 -8.29 32.48
C PRO A 134 7.62 -9.01 31.98
N LYS A 135 6.61 -9.22 32.84
CA LYS A 135 5.30 -9.79 32.46
C LYS A 135 4.25 -8.75 32.08
N ALA A 136 4.58 -7.46 32.17
CA ALA A 136 3.60 -6.40 31.94
C ALA A 136 3.04 -6.41 30.52
N LEU A 137 3.84 -6.85 29.52
CA LEU A 137 3.36 -6.97 28.15
C LEU A 137 2.24 -8.01 28.03
N GLU A 138 2.40 -9.17 28.69
CA GLU A 138 1.35 -10.19 28.73
C GLU A 138 0.08 -9.67 29.41
N ASP A 139 0.21 -8.92 30.50
CA ASP A 139 -0.93 -8.31 31.19
C ASP A 139 -1.66 -7.30 30.29
N ILE A 140 -0.92 -6.48 29.55
CA ILE A 140 -1.48 -5.56 28.55
C ILE A 140 -2.20 -6.34 27.45
N PHE A 141 -1.59 -7.41 26.92
CA PHE A 141 -2.23 -8.25 25.90
C PHE A 141 -3.54 -8.89 26.40
N ARG A 142 -3.58 -9.31 27.68
CA ARG A 142 -4.80 -9.88 28.28
C ARG A 142 -5.89 -8.81 28.45
N THR A 143 -5.52 -7.63 28.94
CA THR A 143 -6.46 -6.59 29.41
C THR A 143 -6.92 -5.61 28.32
N SER A 144 -6.17 -5.47 27.22
CA SER A 144 -6.46 -4.47 26.18
C SER A 144 -7.38 -5.01 25.09
N ASP A 145 -8.47 -4.32 24.79
CA ASP A 145 -9.44 -4.72 23.76
C ASP A 145 -9.25 -4.00 22.42
N ASN A 146 -8.45 -2.93 22.43
CA ASN A 146 -8.11 -2.09 21.28
C ASN A 146 -6.65 -2.27 20.83
N LEU A 147 -6.02 -3.41 21.11
CA LEU A 147 -4.67 -3.74 20.63
C LEU A 147 -4.74 -4.88 19.61
N ILE A 148 -4.03 -4.75 18.50
CA ILE A 148 -3.91 -5.77 17.44
C ILE A 148 -2.43 -6.12 17.27
N GLY A 149 -2.09 -7.39 17.46
CA GLY A 149 -0.76 -7.94 17.19
C GLY A 149 -0.66 -8.48 15.77
N VAL A 150 0.55 -8.77 15.32
CA VAL A 150 0.80 -9.24 13.96
C VAL A 150 1.43 -10.62 13.93
N GLY A 151 1.17 -11.33 12.84
CA GLY A 151 1.87 -12.55 12.43
C GLY A 151 2.04 -12.55 10.92
N LYS A 152 2.81 -13.50 10.42
CA LYS A 152 2.94 -13.79 8.98
C LYS A 152 2.32 -15.15 8.73
N PHE A 153 1.07 -15.16 8.32
CA PHE A 153 0.28 -16.37 8.12
C PHE A 153 0.45 -16.94 6.72
N THR A 154 0.90 -16.10 5.78
CA THR A 154 1.32 -16.55 4.46
C THR A 154 2.78 -16.99 4.45
N GLY A 155 3.04 -18.09 3.77
CA GLY A 155 4.39 -18.63 3.65
C GLY A 155 4.44 -20.00 2.99
N VAL A 156 5.60 -20.30 2.40
CA VAL A 156 5.88 -21.54 1.68
C VAL A 156 6.63 -22.49 2.62
N PRO A 157 6.05 -23.66 2.97
CA PRO A 157 6.72 -24.61 3.85
C PRO A 157 8.10 -25.03 3.31
N GLY A 158 9.14 -24.87 4.13
CA GLY A 158 10.51 -25.23 3.77
C GLY A 158 11.28 -24.15 2.99
N ASP A 159 10.68 -22.97 2.77
CA ASP A 159 11.37 -21.80 2.23
C ASP A 159 11.62 -20.78 3.34
N ASP A 160 12.89 -20.62 3.73
CA ASP A 160 13.28 -19.71 4.80
C ASP A 160 12.93 -18.25 4.48
N PHE A 161 12.92 -17.85 3.20
CA PHE A 161 12.53 -16.50 2.77
C PHE A 161 11.03 -16.24 2.91
N PHE A 162 10.22 -17.29 2.81
CA PHE A 162 8.76 -17.23 2.95
C PHE A 162 8.29 -17.98 4.19
N THR A 163 9.05 -17.88 5.29
CA THR A 163 8.67 -18.50 6.57
C THR A 163 7.44 -17.84 7.17
N ARG A 164 6.52 -18.67 7.68
CA ARG A 164 5.38 -18.22 8.51
C ARG A 164 5.86 -17.86 9.90
N ILE A 165 5.37 -16.74 10.44
CA ILE A 165 5.72 -16.27 11.78
C ILE A 165 4.44 -16.25 12.60
N ALA A 166 4.45 -16.94 13.74
CA ALA A 166 3.29 -16.99 14.62
C ALA A 166 3.00 -15.59 15.21
N PRO A 167 1.75 -15.27 15.53
CA PRO A 167 1.43 -14.08 16.32
C PRO A 167 1.64 -14.34 17.82
N PRO A 168 1.50 -13.32 18.69
CA PRO A 168 1.44 -13.52 20.14
C PRO A 168 0.23 -14.38 20.53
N ASP A 169 0.46 -15.50 21.24
CA ASP A 169 -0.59 -16.46 21.62
C ASP A 169 -1.78 -15.83 22.36
N ILE A 170 -1.50 -14.88 23.26
CA ILE A 170 -2.53 -14.20 24.06
C ILE A 170 -3.47 -13.39 23.15
N LEU A 171 -2.94 -12.67 22.17
CA LEU A 171 -3.73 -11.89 21.24
C LEU A 171 -4.45 -12.78 20.22
N ALA A 172 -3.84 -13.90 19.83
CA ALA A 172 -4.45 -14.88 18.95
C ALA A 172 -5.71 -15.49 19.58
N GLN A 173 -5.65 -15.85 20.86
CA GLN A 173 -6.81 -16.34 21.62
C GLN A 173 -7.96 -15.32 21.71
N LYS A 174 -7.64 -14.02 21.65
CA LYS A 174 -8.62 -12.91 21.63
C LYS A 174 -9.08 -12.51 20.22
N GLN A 175 -8.63 -13.20 19.17
CA GLN A 175 -8.87 -12.80 17.76
C GLN A 175 -8.42 -11.35 17.44
N GLN A 176 -7.37 -10.91 18.16
CA GLN A 176 -6.74 -9.60 18.06
C GLN A 176 -5.41 -9.70 17.31
N VAL A 177 -5.39 -10.51 16.25
CA VAL A 177 -4.22 -10.70 15.39
C VAL A 177 -4.57 -10.40 13.95
N ALA A 178 -3.57 -9.94 13.20
CA ALA A 178 -3.70 -9.63 11.79
C ALA A 178 -2.42 -10.02 11.02
N ASP A 179 -2.54 -10.14 9.70
CA ASP A 179 -1.42 -10.48 8.82
C ASP A 179 -0.74 -9.21 8.27
N ILE A 180 0.59 -9.22 8.15
CA ILE A 180 1.38 -8.08 7.64
C ILE A 180 2.09 -8.35 6.31
N SER A 181 1.66 -9.36 5.57
CA SER A 181 2.32 -9.77 4.33
C SER A 181 2.13 -8.72 3.23
N THR A 182 3.25 -8.14 2.81
CA THR A 182 3.34 -7.19 1.70
C THR A 182 3.51 -7.92 0.37
N ILE A 183 2.74 -7.53 -0.65
CA ILE A 183 2.89 -8.04 -2.01
C ILE A 183 3.91 -7.19 -2.75
N VAL A 184 4.94 -7.84 -3.26
CA VAL A 184 5.99 -7.20 -4.06
C VAL A 184 5.89 -7.71 -5.48
N ASP A 185 5.70 -6.81 -6.44
CA ASP A 185 5.65 -7.17 -7.86
C ASP A 185 7.02 -7.66 -8.36
N PRO A 186 7.09 -8.35 -9.52
CA PRO A 186 8.35 -8.89 -10.04
C PRO A 186 9.48 -7.87 -10.24
N ASP A 187 9.14 -6.59 -10.41
CA ASP A 187 10.10 -5.49 -10.53
C ASP A 187 10.56 -4.89 -9.18
N GLY A 188 10.11 -5.48 -8.07
CA GLY A 188 10.46 -5.11 -6.70
C GLY A 188 9.62 -3.97 -6.12
N VAL A 189 8.59 -3.50 -6.83
CA VAL A 189 7.75 -2.38 -6.40
C VAL A 189 6.44 -2.89 -5.81
N VAL A 190 6.01 -2.28 -4.71
CA VAL A 190 4.71 -2.57 -4.06
C VAL A 190 3.64 -1.72 -4.72
N ARG A 191 2.68 -2.37 -5.38
CA ARG A 191 1.50 -1.72 -5.99
C ARG A 191 0.17 -2.27 -5.49
N ARG A 192 0.22 -3.43 -4.84
CA ARG A 192 -0.94 -4.21 -4.39
C ARG A 192 -0.90 -4.41 -2.88
N GLY A 193 -2.08 -4.39 -2.26
CA GLY A 193 -2.27 -4.59 -0.83
C GLY A 193 -3.18 -5.79 -0.58
N ASN A 194 -2.90 -6.55 0.47
CA ASN A 194 -3.77 -7.63 0.91
C ASN A 194 -4.88 -7.09 1.81
N LEU A 195 -6.10 -7.58 1.59
CA LEU A 195 -7.22 -7.51 2.53
C LEU A 195 -7.33 -8.84 3.30
N TYR A 196 -7.29 -9.97 2.58
CA TYR A 196 -7.27 -11.32 3.15
C TYR A 196 -6.21 -12.16 2.41
N PRO A 197 -4.98 -12.27 2.96
CA PRO A 197 -3.86 -12.89 2.25
C PRO A 197 -3.94 -14.42 2.23
N ILE A 198 -3.53 -15.03 1.11
CA ILE A 198 -3.46 -16.49 0.92
C ILE A 198 -2.13 -16.85 0.25
N ALA A 199 -1.41 -17.87 0.77
CA ALA A 199 -0.06 -18.22 0.28
C ALA A 199 -0.06 -19.32 -0.78
N ASP A 200 -0.65 -20.48 -0.46
CA ASP A 200 -0.82 -21.64 -1.33
C ASP A 200 -1.53 -22.78 -0.56
N GLY A 201 -2.59 -23.38 -1.13
CA GLY A 201 -3.25 -24.62 -0.68
C GLY A 201 -3.81 -24.67 0.76
N SER A 202 -3.54 -23.68 1.60
CA SER A 202 -4.12 -23.53 2.93
C SER A 202 -5.58 -23.13 2.83
N PRO A 203 -6.45 -23.59 3.75
CA PRO A 203 -7.80 -23.02 3.86
C PRO A 203 -7.67 -21.49 3.95
N GLU A 204 -8.61 -20.80 3.29
CA GLU A 204 -8.73 -19.34 3.29
C GLU A 204 -8.33 -18.80 4.66
N SER A 205 -7.25 -18.03 4.72
CA SER A 205 -6.89 -17.38 5.98
C SER A 205 -7.97 -16.34 6.23
N GLU A 206 -8.91 -16.66 7.13
CA GLU A 206 -9.92 -15.70 7.63
C GLU A 206 -9.27 -14.53 8.41
N ILE A 207 -7.94 -14.55 8.55
CA ILE A 207 -7.18 -13.51 9.22
C ILE A 207 -6.99 -12.33 8.25
N PRO A 208 -7.60 -11.18 8.53
CA PRO A 208 -7.44 -10.00 7.70
C PRO A 208 -6.01 -9.44 7.79
N SER A 209 -5.63 -8.62 6.81
CA SER A 209 -4.43 -7.81 6.92
C SER A 209 -4.52 -6.81 8.09
N LEU A 210 -3.37 -6.37 8.58
CA LEU A 210 -3.29 -5.37 9.65
C LEU A 210 -4.06 -4.11 9.26
N ALA A 211 -3.81 -3.60 8.06
CA ALA A 211 -4.52 -2.43 7.54
C ALA A 211 -6.05 -2.57 7.58
N LEU A 212 -6.58 -3.72 7.11
CA LEU A 212 -8.01 -3.97 7.12
C LEU A 212 -8.57 -4.10 8.55
N LYS A 213 -7.86 -4.81 9.44
CA LYS A 213 -8.30 -4.98 10.84
C LYS A 213 -8.37 -3.64 11.57
N LEU A 214 -7.40 -2.75 11.34
CA LEU A 214 -7.39 -1.40 11.91
C LEU A 214 -8.52 -0.54 11.35
N ALA A 215 -8.74 -0.59 10.03
CA ALA A 215 -9.85 0.11 9.39
C ALA A 215 -11.21 -0.35 9.93
N TYR A 216 -11.44 -1.66 10.07
CA TYR A 216 -12.66 -2.20 10.69
C TYR A 216 -12.86 -1.68 12.11
N ARG A 217 -11.81 -1.69 12.94
CA ARG A 217 -11.91 -1.18 14.32
C ARG A 217 -12.27 0.29 14.35
N TYR A 218 -11.71 1.10 13.44
CA TYR A 218 -12.04 2.51 13.34
C TYR A 218 -13.48 2.74 12.87
N LEU A 219 -13.86 2.11 11.75
CA LEU A 219 -15.18 2.25 11.13
C LEU A 219 -16.32 1.75 12.03
N SER A 220 -16.08 0.71 12.83
CA SER A 220 -17.06 0.20 13.81
C SER A 220 -17.41 1.25 14.88
N THR A 221 -16.48 2.14 15.25
CA THR A 221 -16.79 3.28 16.15
C THR A 221 -17.77 4.28 15.55
N LEU A 222 -17.89 4.30 14.22
CA LEU A 222 -18.83 5.11 13.45
C LEU A 222 -20.11 4.33 13.07
N GLY A 223 -20.24 3.06 13.51
CA GLY A 223 -21.36 2.18 13.17
C GLY A 223 -21.30 1.62 11.75
N ILE A 224 -20.13 1.63 11.12
CA ILE A 224 -19.91 1.05 9.79
C ILE A 224 -19.30 -0.34 9.98
N GLU A 225 -20.02 -1.36 9.54
CA GLU A 225 -19.63 -2.77 9.63
C GLU A 225 -19.41 -3.38 8.24
N PRO A 226 -18.55 -4.42 8.10
CA PRO A 226 -18.35 -5.10 6.83
C PRO A 226 -19.61 -5.81 6.37
N GLU A 227 -19.90 -5.71 5.08
CA GLU A 227 -20.99 -6.43 4.44
C GLU A 227 -20.56 -7.05 3.12
N THR A 228 -21.18 -8.17 2.77
CA THR A 228 -20.97 -8.80 1.47
C THR A 228 -21.85 -8.11 0.44
N ARG A 229 -21.22 -7.41 -0.51
CA ARG A 229 -21.86 -6.80 -1.67
C ARG A 229 -21.55 -7.62 -2.93
N GLN A 230 -22.12 -7.19 -4.05
CA GLN A 230 -21.87 -7.65 -5.44
C GLN A 230 -20.91 -8.84 -5.58
N GLN A 231 -21.41 -10.00 -6.02
CA GLN A 231 -20.59 -11.19 -6.30
C GLN A 231 -19.74 -11.70 -5.11
N GLY A 232 -20.05 -11.30 -3.87
CA GLY A 232 -19.28 -11.74 -2.70
C GLY A 232 -18.22 -10.73 -2.25
N TRP A 233 -18.10 -9.59 -2.92
CA TRP A 233 -17.10 -8.58 -2.61
C TRP A 233 -17.33 -7.90 -1.27
N LEU A 234 -16.25 -7.48 -0.63
CA LEU A 234 -16.27 -6.68 0.58
C LEU A 234 -16.87 -5.29 0.29
N GLY A 235 -17.92 -4.97 1.04
CA GLY A 235 -18.49 -3.64 1.16
C GLY A 235 -18.21 -3.06 2.55
N LEU A 236 -17.88 -1.76 2.59
CA LEU A 236 -17.78 -0.97 3.82
C LEU A 236 -18.32 0.42 3.54
N GLY A 237 -19.33 0.86 4.30
CA GLY A 237 -19.90 2.21 4.15
C GLY A 237 -20.27 2.50 2.70
N ASP A 238 -19.68 3.53 2.09
CA ASP A 238 -19.93 3.89 0.68
C ASP A 238 -19.09 3.09 -0.33
N ALA A 239 -18.08 2.34 0.11
CA ALA A 239 -17.15 1.61 -0.75
C ALA A 239 -17.56 0.16 -1.05
N VAL A 240 -17.17 -0.27 -2.23
CA VAL A 240 -17.08 -1.69 -2.63
C VAL A 240 -15.64 -1.90 -3.08
N PHE A 241 -15.00 -2.98 -2.62
CA PHE A 241 -13.62 -3.30 -2.97
C PHE A 241 -13.61 -4.49 -3.94
N PRO A 242 -13.62 -4.32 -5.27
CA PRO A 242 -13.41 -5.44 -6.17
C PRO A 242 -12.06 -6.11 -5.88
N PRO A 243 -11.98 -7.45 -5.81
CA PRO A 243 -10.70 -8.14 -5.71
C PRO A 243 -9.91 -7.90 -6.99
N PHE A 244 -8.60 -7.73 -6.86
CA PHE A 244 -7.67 -7.70 -7.97
C PHE A 244 -7.71 -9.04 -8.72
N GLU A 245 -7.74 -8.99 -10.05
CA GLU A 245 -7.67 -10.15 -10.95
C GLU A 245 -6.30 -10.21 -11.66
N GLU A 246 -5.88 -11.41 -12.06
CA GLU A 246 -4.55 -11.67 -12.66
C GLU A 246 -4.17 -10.81 -13.88
N ASN A 247 -5.15 -10.24 -14.59
CA ASN A 247 -4.98 -9.41 -15.79
C ASN A 247 -5.54 -7.99 -15.62
N ASP A 248 -5.71 -7.52 -14.38
CA ASP A 248 -6.23 -6.17 -14.12
C ASP A 248 -5.27 -5.09 -14.65
N GLY A 249 -5.78 -4.24 -15.54
CA GLY A 249 -5.00 -3.16 -16.13
C GLY A 249 -3.79 -3.69 -16.93
N GLY A 250 -2.58 -3.28 -16.55
CA GLY A 250 -1.34 -3.64 -17.25
C GLY A 250 -0.72 -4.98 -16.84
N TYR A 251 -1.28 -5.67 -15.84
CA TYR A 251 -0.77 -6.95 -15.35
C TYR A 251 -1.13 -8.09 -16.31
N VAL A 252 -0.29 -9.14 -16.36
CA VAL A 252 -0.55 -10.33 -17.17
C VAL A 252 -0.16 -11.59 -16.42
N ASN A 253 -1.14 -12.46 -16.13
CA ASN A 253 -1.00 -13.66 -15.29
C ASN A 253 -0.34 -13.37 -13.92
N ALA A 254 -0.71 -12.25 -13.30
CA ALA A 254 -0.23 -11.91 -11.96
C ALA A 254 -0.85 -12.82 -10.90
N ASP A 255 -0.13 -13.06 -9.80
CA ASP A 255 -0.67 -13.80 -8.66
C ASP A 255 -1.81 -13.02 -8.00
N ASP A 256 -3.05 -13.47 -8.18
CA ASP A 256 -4.29 -12.89 -7.66
C ASP A 256 -4.86 -13.66 -6.46
N ARG A 257 -4.08 -14.58 -5.87
CA ARG A 257 -4.53 -15.37 -4.72
C ARG A 257 -4.78 -14.51 -3.49
N GLY A 258 -5.88 -14.82 -2.79
CA GLY A 258 -6.34 -14.02 -1.67
C GLY A 258 -7.14 -12.80 -2.12
N TYR A 259 -7.63 -12.03 -1.16
CA TYR A 259 -8.36 -10.80 -1.44
C TYR A 259 -7.35 -9.66 -1.54
N GLN A 260 -6.91 -9.34 -2.75
CA GLN A 260 -5.96 -8.26 -3.02
C GLN A 260 -6.68 -7.04 -3.61
N ILE A 261 -6.12 -5.85 -3.42
CA ILE A 261 -6.57 -4.60 -4.08
C ILE A 261 -5.37 -3.78 -4.57
N LEU A 262 -5.60 -2.90 -5.54
CA LEU A 262 -4.61 -1.88 -5.92
C LEU A 262 -4.48 -0.83 -4.80
N ILE A 263 -3.24 -0.47 -4.49
CA ILE A 263 -2.95 0.64 -3.57
C ILE A 263 -3.06 1.94 -4.35
N ASP A 264 -3.85 2.88 -3.82
CA ASP A 264 -3.96 4.24 -4.32
C ASP A 264 -2.81 5.09 -3.73
N TRP A 265 -1.69 5.09 -4.43
CA TRP A 265 -0.48 5.77 -3.99
C TRP A 265 -0.60 7.29 -4.14
N ARG A 266 -0.66 8.01 -3.01
CA ARG A 266 -0.81 9.49 -2.98
C ARG A 266 0.20 10.23 -2.11
N GLN A 267 1.23 9.53 -1.63
CA GLN A 267 2.13 10.04 -0.61
C GLN A 267 3.59 9.68 -0.96
N PHE A 268 4.48 10.67 -0.81
CA PHE A 268 5.93 10.45 -0.83
C PHE A 268 6.41 9.83 0.49
N PRO A 269 7.56 9.11 0.48
CA PRO A 269 8.21 8.63 1.70
C PRO A 269 8.40 9.75 2.73
N GLU A 270 8.16 9.45 4.02
CA GLU A 270 8.30 10.39 5.15
C GLU A 270 7.34 11.60 5.11
N GLY A 271 6.36 11.62 4.20
CA GLY A 271 5.53 12.80 3.95
C GLY A 271 4.06 12.70 4.35
N GLY A 272 3.54 11.50 4.63
CA GLY A 272 2.10 11.22 4.56
C GLY A 272 1.33 11.11 5.88
N PHE A 273 2.02 10.92 7.00
CA PHE A 273 1.39 10.66 8.31
C PHE A 273 2.04 11.45 9.43
N ASP A 274 1.29 11.72 10.50
CA ASP A 274 1.86 12.22 11.74
C ASP A 274 2.75 11.12 12.35
N GLN A 275 4.03 11.44 12.53
CA GLN A 275 5.04 10.50 12.94
C GLN A 275 5.75 10.98 14.21
N VAL A 276 5.90 10.06 15.17
CA VAL A 276 6.68 10.27 16.40
C VAL A 276 7.60 9.07 16.65
N SER A 277 8.73 9.29 17.31
CA SER A 277 9.65 8.20 17.66
C SER A 277 9.22 7.49 18.96
N VAL A 278 9.59 6.22 19.11
CA VAL A 278 9.37 5.49 20.36
C VAL A 278 9.96 6.23 21.57
N MET A 279 11.19 6.75 21.46
CA MET A 279 11.81 7.49 22.56
C MET A 279 11.13 8.83 22.84
N GLU A 280 10.58 9.51 21.84
CA GLU A 280 9.82 10.75 22.07
C GLU A 280 8.57 10.49 22.91
N VAL A 281 7.87 9.39 22.64
CA VAL A 281 6.73 8.96 23.45
C VAL A 281 7.21 8.63 24.87
N LEU A 282 8.16 7.69 24.99
CA LEU A 282 8.60 7.19 26.28
C LEU A 282 9.20 8.26 27.21
N THR A 283 9.88 9.26 26.64
CA THR A 283 10.46 10.38 27.40
C THR A 283 9.46 11.49 27.73
N GLY A 284 8.21 11.37 27.28
CA GLY A 284 7.12 12.31 27.54
C GLY A 284 7.21 13.60 26.72
N LYS A 285 7.89 13.57 25.56
CA LYS A 285 7.95 14.72 24.63
C LYS A 285 6.70 14.85 23.77
N VAL A 286 5.92 13.77 23.66
CA VAL A 286 4.67 13.73 22.89
C VAL A 286 3.48 13.88 23.85
N SER A 287 2.57 14.80 23.53
CA SER A 287 1.33 14.96 24.29
C SER A 287 0.39 13.75 24.07
N PRO A 288 -0.21 13.17 25.14
CA PRO A 288 -1.17 12.07 25.00
C PRO A 288 -2.34 12.38 24.06
N GLU A 289 -2.76 13.64 23.96
CA GLU A 289 -3.82 14.08 23.05
C GLU A 289 -3.54 13.76 21.58
N ARG A 290 -2.27 13.57 21.21
CA ARG A 290 -1.90 13.17 19.85
C ARG A 290 -2.43 11.78 19.48
N PHE A 291 -2.68 10.89 20.45
CA PHE A 291 -3.16 9.52 20.21
C PHE A 291 -4.66 9.35 20.45
N ARG A 292 -5.30 10.28 21.15
CA ARG A 292 -6.71 10.16 21.55
C ARG A 292 -7.62 10.05 20.34
N GLY A 293 -8.45 9.01 20.30
CA GLY A 293 -9.41 8.82 19.22
C GLY A 293 -8.80 8.45 17.86
N LYS A 294 -7.52 8.09 17.81
CA LYS A 294 -6.80 7.79 16.57
C LYS A 294 -6.50 6.31 16.40
N VAL A 295 -6.20 5.91 15.16
CA VAL A 295 -5.48 4.67 14.86
C VAL A 295 -3.99 4.93 15.11
N VAL A 296 -3.37 4.11 15.94
CA VAL A 296 -1.93 4.22 16.23
C VAL A 296 -1.21 2.98 15.70
N LEU A 297 -0.23 3.17 14.84
CA LEU A 297 0.61 2.10 14.30
C LEU A 297 1.99 2.17 14.95
N ILE A 298 2.46 1.08 15.53
CA ILE A 298 3.79 0.98 16.14
C ILE A 298 4.62 0.00 15.31
N GLY A 299 5.70 0.44 14.68
CA GLY A 299 6.45 -0.39 13.75
C GLY A 299 7.87 0.07 13.47
N ALA A 300 8.58 -0.72 12.66
CA ALA A 300 9.94 -0.43 12.23
C ALA A 300 10.00 0.87 11.40
N TYR A 301 10.96 1.76 11.74
CA TYR A 301 11.19 3.02 11.01
C TYR A 301 12.69 3.33 10.95
N ALA A 302 13.50 2.30 10.70
CA ALA A 302 14.95 2.39 10.71
C ALA A 302 15.53 1.54 9.57
N PRO A 303 16.44 2.09 8.73
CA PRO A 303 17.04 1.33 7.63
C PRO A 303 17.72 0.03 8.05
N SER A 304 18.31 -0.04 9.25
CA SER A 304 18.93 -1.26 9.79
C SER A 304 17.95 -2.42 10.02
N LEU A 305 16.65 -2.14 10.13
CA LEU A 305 15.62 -3.16 10.35
C LEU A 305 15.19 -3.87 9.06
N GLN A 306 15.58 -3.35 7.90
CA GLN A 306 15.31 -3.94 6.58
C GLN A 306 13.81 -4.17 6.27
N ASP A 307 12.92 -3.45 6.96
CA ASP A 307 11.49 -3.42 6.68
C ASP A 307 11.15 -2.21 5.80
N SER A 308 11.67 -2.21 4.57
CA SER A 308 11.49 -1.09 3.64
C SER A 308 11.31 -1.60 2.22
N PHE A 309 10.36 -1.02 1.49
CA PHE A 309 9.95 -1.48 0.17
C PHE A 309 10.05 -0.36 -0.87
N TYR A 310 10.36 -0.72 -2.11
CA TYR A 310 10.20 0.21 -3.22
C TYR A 310 8.72 0.35 -3.56
N THR A 311 8.34 1.57 -3.89
CA THR A 311 6.97 1.97 -4.22
C THR A 311 7.00 2.85 -5.47
N PRO A 312 5.84 3.22 -6.04
CA PRO A 312 5.80 4.14 -7.17
C PRO A 312 6.53 5.45 -6.91
N PHE A 313 6.62 5.93 -5.67
CA PHE A 313 7.33 7.16 -5.32
C PHE A 313 8.84 6.97 -5.06
N SER A 314 9.33 5.74 -4.96
CA SER A 314 10.71 5.49 -4.57
C SER A 314 11.74 5.89 -5.62
N LYS A 315 11.39 5.86 -6.91
CA LYS A 315 12.28 6.19 -8.03
C LYS A 315 11.87 7.51 -8.69
N TYR A 316 11.72 8.57 -7.89
CA TYR A 316 11.34 9.90 -8.37
C TYR A 316 12.55 10.71 -8.89
N GLN A 317 12.37 11.39 -10.03
CA GLN A 317 13.22 12.42 -10.64
C GLN A 317 14.73 12.45 -10.29
N GLY A 318 15.49 11.44 -10.70
CA GLY A 318 16.96 11.49 -10.71
C GLY A 318 17.62 11.60 -9.32
N THR A 319 16.86 11.44 -8.24
CA THR A 319 17.39 11.36 -6.89
C THR A 319 17.73 9.91 -6.54
N THR A 320 18.54 9.72 -5.50
CA THR A 320 18.76 8.39 -4.91
C THR A 320 17.41 7.77 -4.54
N PRO A 321 17.14 6.53 -4.95
CA PRO A 321 15.88 5.88 -4.63
C PRO A 321 15.65 5.82 -3.12
N LYS A 322 14.45 6.21 -2.67
CA LYS A 322 14.05 6.16 -1.25
C LYS A 322 12.90 5.17 -1.06
N PRO A 323 13.10 4.05 -0.36
CA PRO A 323 12.01 3.13 -0.03
C PRO A 323 11.08 3.75 1.04
N MET A 324 9.90 3.16 1.23
CA MET A 324 9.02 3.43 2.38
C MET A 324 9.05 2.27 3.35
N PHE A 325 8.91 2.54 4.64
CA PHE A 325 8.87 1.53 5.68
C PHE A 325 7.56 0.73 5.62
N GLY A 326 7.59 -0.54 6.00
CA GLY A 326 6.41 -1.42 6.01
C GLY A 326 5.22 -0.80 6.76
N VAL A 327 5.49 -0.21 7.93
CA VAL A 327 4.48 0.49 8.74
C VAL A 327 3.84 1.68 8.04
N GLU A 328 4.55 2.39 7.16
CA GLU A 328 3.97 3.47 6.36
C GLU A 328 2.99 2.92 5.32
N ILE A 329 3.31 1.77 4.72
CA ILE A 329 2.43 1.09 3.76
C ILE A 329 1.15 0.61 4.47
N GLN A 330 1.27 0.06 5.68
CA GLN A 330 0.11 -0.32 6.50
C GLN A 330 -0.75 0.89 6.86
N ALA A 331 -0.14 2.03 7.19
CA ALA A 331 -0.85 3.28 7.46
C ALA A 331 -1.59 3.79 6.22
N LEU A 332 -0.94 3.78 5.06
CA LEU A 332 -1.52 4.16 3.77
C LEU A 332 -2.73 3.29 3.43
N LEU A 333 -2.59 1.97 3.50
CA LEU A 333 -3.67 1.06 3.18
C LEU A 333 -4.83 1.19 4.17
N THR A 334 -4.54 1.42 5.45
CA THR A 334 -5.58 1.70 6.47
C THR A 334 -6.34 2.98 6.12
N SER A 335 -5.61 4.05 5.78
CA SER A 335 -6.18 5.35 5.37
C SER A 335 -7.05 5.22 4.13
N GLN A 336 -6.57 4.49 3.11
CA GLN A 336 -7.31 4.21 1.88
C GLN A 336 -8.64 3.49 2.17
N ILE A 337 -8.63 2.47 3.01
CA ILE A 337 -9.86 1.70 3.34
C ILE A 337 -10.85 2.58 4.11
N ILE A 338 -10.38 3.35 5.11
CA ILE A 338 -11.24 4.26 5.89
C ILE A 338 -11.82 5.35 4.98
N GLY A 339 -10.98 6.04 4.20
CA GLY A 339 -11.41 7.11 3.31
C GLY A 339 -12.41 6.61 2.26
N ALA A 340 -12.18 5.43 1.69
CA ALA A 340 -13.13 4.82 0.77
C ALA A 340 -14.47 4.50 1.43
N ALA A 341 -14.45 3.89 2.62
CA ALA A 341 -15.67 3.57 3.34
C ALA A 341 -16.49 4.83 3.72
N LEU A 342 -15.84 5.96 3.92
CA LEU A 342 -16.46 7.25 4.23
C LEU A 342 -16.85 8.08 2.98
N GLY A 343 -16.62 7.55 1.77
CA GLY A 343 -16.92 8.25 0.52
C GLY A 343 -15.98 9.41 0.19
N GLU A 344 -14.83 9.49 0.86
CA GLU A 344 -13.79 10.49 0.61
C GLU A 344 -13.00 10.16 -0.65
N ASP A 345 -12.76 8.87 -0.90
CA ASP A 345 -11.92 8.37 -2.00
C ASP A 345 -12.47 7.10 -2.67
N GLY A 346 -12.24 6.95 -3.98
CA GLY A 346 -12.82 5.83 -4.74
C GLY A 346 -11.95 4.57 -4.85
N GLY A 347 -10.67 4.65 -4.47
CA GLY A 347 -9.65 3.66 -4.85
C GLY A 347 -9.46 3.57 -6.36
N ILE A 348 -8.32 3.05 -6.82
CA ILE A 348 -8.06 2.88 -8.26
C ILE A 348 -8.91 1.73 -8.80
N ARG A 349 -9.69 2.03 -9.84
CA ARG A 349 -10.47 1.04 -10.60
C ARG A 349 -9.78 0.76 -11.93
N VAL A 350 -9.92 -0.45 -12.41
CA VAL A 350 -9.44 -0.87 -13.73
C VAL A 350 -10.59 -0.98 -14.72
N VAL A 351 -10.25 -0.88 -16.00
CA VAL A 351 -11.19 -1.10 -17.09
C VAL A 351 -11.32 -2.62 -17.32
N ALA A 352 -12.54 -3.09 -17.61
CA ALA A 352 -12.74 -4.49 -17.93
C ALA A 352 -11.93 -4.90 -19.18
N GLU A 353 -11.28 -6.06 -19.12
CA GLU A 353 -10.35 -6.55 -20.17
C GLU A 353 -10.93 -6.46 -21.61
N PRO A 354 -12.20 -6.82 -21.90
CA PRO A 354 -12.75 -6.68 -23.25
C PRO A 354 -12.76 -5.24 -23.77
N LEU A 355 -12.95 -4.27 -22.88
CA LEU A 355 -12.94 -2.85 -23.23
C LEU A 355 -11.53 -2.35 -23.55
N GLU A 356 -10.48 -2.97 -23.00
CA GLU A 356 -9.10 -2.64 -23.34
C GLU A 356 -8.76 -3.03 -24.79
N TYR A 357 -9.21 -4.20 -25.25
CA TYR A 357 -9.01 -4.58 -26.66
C TYR A 357 -9.79 -3.67 -27.61
N LEU A 358 -11.01 -3.24 -27.23
CA LEU A 358 -11.76 -2.25 -28.00
C LEU A 358 -11.09 -0.87 -27.98
N TRP A 359 -10.43 -0.52 -26.88
CA TRP A 359 -9.64 0.69 -26.74
C TRP A 359 -8.44 0.69 -27.69
N VAL A 360 -7.66 -0.41 -27.75
CA VAL A 360 -6.58 -0.57 -28.73
C VAL A 360 -7.10 -0.46 -30.17
N LEU A 361 -8.22 -1.13 -30.47
CA LEU A 361 -8.84 -1.10 -31.80
C LEU A 361 -9.23 0.33 -32.21
N LEU A 362 -9.77 1.12 -31.27
CA LEU A 362 -10.12 2.52 -31.49
C LEU A 362 -8.90 3.33 -31.92
N TRP A 363 -7.80 3.27 -31.16
CA TRP A 363 -6.61 4.08 -31.44
C TRP A 363 -5.90 3.69 -32.74
N VAL A 364 -5.77 2.40 -33.02
CA VAL A 364 -5.23 1.91 -34.31
C VAL A 364 -6.10 2.38 -35.47
N SER A 365 -7.43 2.36 -35.29
CA SER A 365 -8.38 2.85 -36.30
C SER A 365 -8.22 4.35 -36.55
N LEU A 366 -8.02 5.16 -35.50
CA LEU A 366 -7.84 6.61 -35.62
C LEU A 366 -6.56 6.98 -36.39
N GLU A 367 -5.42 6.33 -36.09
CA GLU A 367 -4.17 6.56 -36.83
C GLU A 367 -4.32 6.15 -38.30
N PHE A 368 -4.97 5.01 -38.56
CA PHE A 368 -5.18 4.57 -39.93
C PHE A 368 -6.10 5.51 -40.72
N LEU A 369 -7.14 6.07 -40.08
CA LEU A 369 -8.00 7.09 -40.69
C LEU A 369 -7.22 8.37 -41.02
N TRP A 370 -6.30 8.79 -40.13
CA TRP A 370 -5.40 9.92 -40.36
C TRP A 370 -4.48 9.67 -41.56
N ILE A 371 -3.79 8.54 -41.61
CA ILE A 371 -2.93 8.14 -42.73
C ILE A 371 -3.75 8.08 -44.03
N GLY A 372 -4.95 7.49 -44.00
CA GLY A 372 -5.86 7.41 -45.13
C GLY A 372 -6.26 8.78 -45.68
N PHE A 373 -6.59 9.72 -44.79
CA PHE A 373 -6.95 11.10 -45.15
C PHE A 373 -5.84 11.83 -45.92
N TRP A 374 -4.59 11.65 -45.51
CA TRP A 374 -3.42 12.28 -46.14
C TRP A 374 -2.95 11.55 -47.39
N ARG A 375 -3.07 10.22 -47.45
CA ARG A 375 -2.75 9.41 -48.64
C ARG A 375 -3.56 9.82 -49.87
N HIS A 376 -4.81 10.25 -49.70
CA HIS A 376 -5.64 10.72 -50.82
C HIS A 376 -5.24 12.12 -51.34
N ARG A 377 -4.45 12.88 -50.56
CA ARG A 377 -4.03 14.26 -50.89
C ARG A 377 -2.56 14.34 -51.29
N GLY A 378 -1.71 13.50 -50.71
CA GLY A 378 -0.28 13.42 -50.97
C GLY A 378 0.03 12.56 -52.19
N ARG A 379 0.96 13.04 -53.04
CA ARG A 379 1.37 12.34 -54.27
C ARG A 379 2.67 11.55 -54.12
N TYR A 380 3.43 11.78 -53.04
CA TYR A 380 4.75 11.19 -52.81
C TYR A 380 4.81 10.42 -51.47
N PRO A 381 5.42 9.22 -51.43
CA PRO A 381 5.50 8.38 -50.22
C PRO A 381 6.11 9.08 -49.01
N GLY A 382 7.13 9.93 -49.20
CA GLY A 382 7.79 10.65 -48.10
C GLY A 382 6.87 11.62 -47.37
N PHE A 383 5.94 12.27 -48.09
CA PHE A 383 4.94 13.15 -47.45
C PHE A 383 3.94 12.35 -46.60
N ILE A 384 3.54 11.15 -47.06
CA ILE A 384 2.62 10.28 -46.31
C ILE A 384 3.30 9.79 -45.03
N LEU A 385 4.56 9.35 -45.12
CA LEU A 385 5.33 8.94 -43.93
C LEU A 385 5.48 10.10 -42.94
N PHE A 386 5.79 11.31 -43.43
CA PHE A 386 5.89 12.49 -42.57
C PHE A 386 4.56 12.82 -41.87
N MET A 387 3.43 12.75 -42.58
CA MET A 387 2.11 12.96 -41.97
C MET A 387 1.74 11.83 -40.99
N ALA A 388 2.12 10.59 -41.26
CA ALA A 388 1.91 9.47 -40.34
C ALA A 388 2.67 9.70 -39.02
N LEU A 389 3.94 10.10 -39.08
CA LEU A 389 4.72 10.43 -37.87
C LEU A 389 4.08 11.57 -37.06
N ILE A 390 3.57 12.60 -37.72
CA ILE A 390 2.83 13.68 -37.05
C ILE A 390 1.54 13.15 -36.41
N GLY A 391 0.79 12.31 -37.13
CA GLY A 391 -0.41 11.64 -36.63
C GLY A 391 -0.11 10.85 -35.37
N GLY A 392 0.91 10.00 -35.42
CA GLY A 392 1.33 9.16 -34.30
C GLY A 392 1.72 9.96 -33.07
N VAL A 393 2.51 11.05 -33.23
CA VAL A 393 2.86 11.93 -32.10
C VAL A 393 1.62 12.64 -31.53
N CYS A 394 0.76 13.18 -32.39
CA CYS A 394 -0.45 13.87 -31.95
C CYS A 394 -1.42 12.92 -31.23
N LEU A 395 -1.71 11.75 -31.81
CA LEU A 395 -2.62 10.77 -31.21
C LEU A 395 -2.04 10.17 -29.92
N SER A 396 -0.73 9.90 -29.86
CA SER A 396 -0.09 9.47 -28.61
C SER A 396 -0.24 10.52 -27.50
N GLY A 397 -0.12 11.81 -27.83
CA GLY A 397 -0.34 12.90 -26.89
C GLY A 397 -1.80 12.98 -26.41
N VAL A 398 -2.77 12.79 -27.31
CA VAL A 398 -4.19 12.74 -26.93
C VAL A 398 -4.48 11.51 -26.06
N LEU A 399 -3.96 10.34 -26.43
CA LEU A 399 -4.08 9.11 -25.65
C LEU A 399 -3.56 9.30 -24.23
N ALA A 400 -2.33 9.83 -24.08
CA ALA A 400 -1.74 10.12 -22.77
C ALA A 400 -2.60 11.12 -21.96
N GLY A 401 -3.14 12.15 -22.61
CA GLY A 401 -4.04 13.10 -21.96
C GLY A 401 -5.34 12.46 -21.48
N VAL A 402 -5.95 11.58 -22.28
CA VAL A 402 -7.20 10.88 -21.92
C VAL A 402 -6.97 9.88 -20.80
N THR A 403 -5.92 9.05 -20.87
CA THR A 403 -5.63 8.06 -19.83
C THR A 403 -5.25 8.72 -18.52
N TYR A 404 -4.45 9.80 -18.55
CA TYR A 404 -4.14 10.55 -17.35
C TYR A 404 -5.38 11.25 -16.75
N THR A 405 -6.27 11.80 -17.59
CA THR A 405 -7.52 12.40 -17.09
C THR A 405 -8.44 11.35 -16.46
N ALA A 406 -8.54 10.15 -17.04
CA ALA A 406 -9.27 9.04 -16.45
C ALA A 406 -8.65 8.62 -15.11
N PHE A 407 -7.31 8.60 -15.03
CA PHE A 407 -6.57 8.29 -13.82
C PHE A 407 -6.83 9.28 -12.68
N LEU A 408 -6.93 10.59 -12.97
CA LEU A 408 -7.37 11.59 -11.98
C LEU A 408 -8.81 11.34 -11.48
N GLY A 409 -9.61 10.58 -12.22
CA GLY A 409 -10.94 10.08 -11.81
C GLY A 409 -10.90 8.69 -11.18
N ASN A 410 -9.72 8.24 -10.72
CA ASN A 410 -9.44 6.92 -10.18
C ASN A 410 -9.76 5.75 -11.12
N VAL A 411 -9.55 5.94 -12.43
CA VAL A 411 -9.69 4.87 -13.43
C VAL A 411 -8.37 4.70 -14.18
N TRP A 412 -7.72 3.56 -13.98
CA TRP A 412 -6.54 3.18 -14.73
C TRP A 412 -6.94 2.55 -16.07
N ILE A 413 -6.48 3.17 -17.15
CA ILE A 413 -6.62 2.66 -18.52
C ILE A 413 -5.20 2.38 -19.06
N PRO A 414 -4.83 1.12 -19.32
CA PRO A 414 -3.56 0.77 -19.95
C PRO A 414 -3.41 1.44 -21.32
N SER A 415 -2.18 1.85 -21.66
CA SER A 415 -1.92 2.68 -22.83
C SER A 415 -0.76 2.22 -23.70
N GLY A 416 0.14 1.40 -23.18
CA GLY A 416 1.26 0.78 -23.90
C GLY A 416 0.81 0.02 -25.15
N ALA A 417 -0.26 -0.78 -25.09
CA ALA A 417 -0.77 -1.47 -26.27
C ALA A 417 -1.29 -0.49 -27.33
N ALA A 418 -2.06 0.52 -26.93
CA ALA A 418 -2.55 1.55 -27.84
C ALA A 418 -1.40 2.41 -28.43
N LEU A 419 -0.38 2.74 -27.63
CA LEU A 419 0.83 3.44 -28.09
C LEU A 419 1.59 2.61 -29.13
N LEU A 420 1.76 1.30 -28.90
CA LEU A 420 2.38 0.38 -29.87
C LEU A 420 1.55 0.28 -31.15
N GLY A 421 0.22 0.30 -31.05
CA GLY A 421 -0.65 0.26 -32.23
C GLY A 421 -0.68 1.56 -33.05
N ILE A 422 -0.36 2.71 -32.43
CA ILE A 422 -0.24 4.01 -33.09
C ILE A 422 1.12 4.15 -33.81
N GLY A 423 2.20 3.66 -33.21
CA GLY A 423 3.57 3.73 -33.76
C GLY A 423 3.83 2.75 -34.89
#